data_AF-A0A1D6JB29-F1
#
_entry.id   AF-A0A1D6JB29-F1
#
_cell.length_a   1.000
_cell.length_b   1.000
_cell.length_c   1.000
_cell.angle_alpha   90.00
_cell.angle_beta   90.00
_cell.angle_gamma   90.00
#
_symmetry.space_group_name_H-M   'P 1'
#
loop_
_entity.id
_entity.type
_entity.pdbx_description
1 polymer ?
#
loop_
_entity_poly.entity_id
_entity_poly.type
_entity_poly.pdbx_seq_one_letter_code
_entity_poly.pdbx_strand_id
1 'polypeptide(L)'
;MAKPEGPTIGVKLFVDKEKKKVLFAESNKEFVDVLFSFLTVPLGTIVRLLDKQSQLGCLDQLYKSVEDLNLEYFQTNACKAMLLKPLNAASGHCCRLKINIDGSVPRVVYVCKDTRCNALSDNAFSSFPGTVCKCGKVMESIGQFPKYDGDTETAAATCSEGGVFVKGCLKFIVTDDLQVAPASTSLMMFVFEKFGVLDPAVLEQQVLQFSSEKITCLLKRLLTSK
;
A
#
# COMPACT_ATOMS: atom_id res chain seq x y z
N MET A 1 0.81 -1.07 31.32
CA MET A 1 1.96 -0.93 30.40
C MET A 1 1.45 -0.23 29.15
N ALA A 2 2.03 0.92 28.78
CA ALA A 2 1.62 1.66 27.59
C ALA A 2 1.94 0.83 26.34
N LYS A 3 0.97 0.72 25.42
CA LYS A 3 1.15 0.06 24.12
C LYS A 3 2.26 0.82 23.38
N PRO A 4 3.30 0.16 22.84
CA PRO A 4 4.33 0.87 22.07
C PRO A 4 3.65 1.60 20.91
N GLU A 5 3.87 2.91 20.81
CA GLU A 5 3.32 3.72 19.73
C GLU A 5 3.93 3.25 18.40
N GLY A 6 3.07 2.86 17.45
CA GLY A 6 3.51 2.44 16.12
C GLY A 6 4.15 3.59 15.32
N PRO A 7 4.78 3.30 14.17
CA PRO A 7 5.38 4.33 13.33
C PRO A 7 4.35 5.37 12.89
N THR A 8 4.76 6.64 12.87
CA THR A 8 3.94 7.78 12.42
C THR A 8 4.64 8.61 11.35
N ILE A 9 3.85 9.27 10.50
CA ILE A 9 4.32 10.18 9.45
C ILE A 9 3.73 11.56 9.69
N GLY A 10 4.59 12.57 9.88
CA GLY A 10 4.16 13.96 10.00
C GLY A 10 3.94 14.58 8.62
N VAL A 11 2.73 15.07 8.37
CA VAL A 11 2.35 15.72 7.12
C VAL A 11 1.96 17.16 7.40
N LYS A 12 2.48 18.11 6.62
CA LYS A 12 2.20 19.53 6.78
C LYS A 12 0.95 19.90 5.97
N LEU A 13 -0.10 20.36 6.63
CA LEU A 13 -1.34 20.80 6.02
C LEU A 13 -1.37 22.33 5.94
N PHE A 14 -1.91 22.84 4.82
CA PHE A 14 -2.22 24.25 4.64
C PHE A 14 -3.74 24.42 4.66
N VAL A 15 -4.23 25.12 5.68
CA VAL A 15 -5.66 25.19 6.01
C VAL A 15 -6.14 26.62 5.87
N ASP A 16 -7.22 26.80 5.10
CA ASP A 16 -8.01 28.03 5.10
C ASP A 16 -8.94 28.00 6.31
N LYS A 17 -8.64 28.84 7.32
CA LYS A 17 -9.39 28.90 8.58
C LYS A 17 -10.81 29.39 8.40
N GLU A 18 -11.02 30.36 7.52
CA GLU A 18 -12.33 30.97 7.29
C GLU A 18 -13.28 29.96 6.64
N LYS A 19 -12.78 29.24 5.63
CA LYS A 19 -13.52 28.18 4.94
C LYS A 19 -13.49 26.84 5.66
N LYS A 20 -12.69 26.71 6.74
CA LYS A 20 -12.42 25.46 7.47
C LYS A 20 -12.04 24.29 6.55
N LYS A 21 -11.21 24.58 5.55
CA LYS A 21 -10.86 23.63 4.48
C LYS A 21 -9.35 23.43 4.40
N VAL A 22 -8.92 22.18 4.28
CA VAL A 22 -7.54 21.83 3.89
C VAL A 22 -7.41 22.06 2.38
N LEU A 23 -6.49 22.93 1.98
CA LEU A 23 -6.25 23.22 0.56
C LEU A 23 -5.32 22.19 -0.06
N PHE A 24 -4.21 21.93 0.62
CA PHE A 24 -3.26 20.90 0.25
C PHE A 24 -2.41 20.50 1.45
N ALA A 25 -1.69 19.39 1.28
CA ALA A 25 -0.66 18.92 2.16
C ALA A 25 0.70 19.00 1.46
N GLU A 26 1.73 19.50 2.15
CA GLU A 26 3.13 19.32 1.76
C GLU A 26 3.70 18.11 2.52
N SER A 27 4.32 17.18 1.79
CA SER A 27 4.97 16.02 2.40
C SER A 27 6.21 15.57 1.63
N ASN A 28 7.03 14.75 2.29
CA ASN A 28 8.17 14.03 1.70
C ASN A 28 7.76 12.65 1.18
N LYS A 29 8.75 11.87 0.72
CA LYS A 29 8.57 10.53 0.14
C LYS A 29 7.80 9.57 1.03
N GLU A 30 7.94 9.61 2.35
CA GLU A 30 7.38 8.61 3.26
C GLU A 30 5.85 8.55 3.17
N PHE A 31 5.19 9.71 3.12
CA PHE A 31 3.73 9.77 2.97
C PHE A 31 3.29 9.42 1.55
N VAL A 32 4.00 9.95 0.55
CA VAL A 32 3.65 9.76 -0.86
C VAL A 32 3.81 8.30 -1.29
N ASP A 33 4.86 7.63 -0.82
CA ASP A 33 5.06 6.20 -1.04
C ASP A 33 3.90 5.39 -0.44
N VAL A 34 3.40 5.79 0.75
CA VAL A 34 2.22 5.16 1.37
C VAL A 34 0.95 5.42 0.55
N LEU A 35 0.72 6.65 0.08
CA LEU A 35 -0.42 6.96 -0.78
C LEU A 35 -0.38 6.14 -2.08
N PHE A 36 0.76 6.11 -2.77
CA PHE A 36 0.92 5.35 -4.01
C PHE A 36 0.81 3.85 -3.77
N SER A 37 1.17 3.35 -2.59
CA SER A 37 0.97 1.95 -2.23
C SER A 37 -0.49 1.52 -2.27
N PHE A 38 -1.46 2.44 -2.09
CA PHE A 38 -2.89 2.12 -2.17
C PHE A 38 -3.28 1.48 -3.51
N LEU A 39 -2.61 1.87 -4.60
CA LEU A 39 -2.83 1.31 -5.93
C LEU A 39 -2.32 -0.13 -6.09
N THR A 40 -1.50 -0.60 -5.15
CA THR A 40 -0.94 -1.96 -5.16
C THR A 40 -1.72 -2.93 -4.25
N VAL A 41 -2.59 -2.41 -3.38
CA VAL A 41 -3.33 -3.22 -2.41
C VAL A 41 -4.42 -4.02 -3.13
N PRO A 42 -4.42 -5.36 -3.06
CA PRO A 42 -5.48 -6.15 -3.69
C PRO A 42 -6.85 -5.85 -3.05
N LEU A 43 -7.91 -5.88 -3.86
CA LEU A 43 -9.28 -5.58 -3.40
C LEU A 43 -9.72 -6.42 -2.19
N GLY A 44 -9.41 -7.73 -2.19
CA GLY A 44 -9.71 -8.60 -1.04
C GLY A 44 -8.98 -8.20 0.24
N THR A 45 -7.76 -7.65 0.12
CA THR A 45 -7.04 -7.07 1.26
C THR A 45 -7.74 -5.80 1.75
N ILE A 46 -8.19 -4.91 0.86
CA ILE A 46 -8.91 -3.69 1.25
C ILE A 46 -10.14 -4.04 2.09
N VAL A 47 -10.97 -4.99 1.62
CA VAL A 47 -12.15 -5.46 2.36
C VAL A 47 -11.77 -5.98 3.73
N ARG A 48 -10.73 -6.81 3.81
CA ARG A 48 -10.21 -7.36 5.07
C ARG A 48 -9.70 -6.28 6.03
N LEU A 49 -8.95 -5.28 5.53
CA LEU A 49 -8.41 -4.18 6.33
C LEU A 49 -9.50 -3.26 6.88
N LEU A 50 -10.61 -3.14 6.14
CA LEU A 50 -11.77 -2.34 6.53
C LEU A 50 -12.84 -3.15 7.25
N ASP A 51 -12.46 -4.32 7.80
CA ASP A 51 -13.33 -5.21 8.57
C ASP A 51 -14.65 -5.55 7.85
N LYS A 52 -14.58 -5.80 6.53
CA LYS A 52 -15.73 -6.15 5.68
C LYS A 52 -16.80 -5.05 5.63
N GLN A 53 -16.39 -3.81 5.89
CA GLN A 53 -17.17 -2.57 5.83
C GLN A 53 -16.48 -1.58 4.88
N SER A 54 -16.05 -2.07 3.72
CA SER A 54 -15.34 -1.26 2.72
C SER A 54 -16.26 -0.24 2.04
N GLN A 55 -17.56 -0.52 2.00
CA GLN A 55 -18.56 0.30 1.29
C GLN A 55 -18.31 0.37 -0.23
N LEU A 56 -17.53 -0.59 -0.76
CA LEU A 56 -17.25 -0.75 -2.19
C LEU A 56 -18.35 -1.58 -2.88
N GLY A 57 -19.53 -0.99 -3.06
CA GLY A 57 -20.66 -1.67 -3.71
C GLY A 57 -21.02 -2.99 -3.03
N CYS A 58 -21.03 -4.09 -3.78
CA CYS A 58 -21.32 -5.44 -3.27
C CYS A 58 -20.08 -6.26 -2.86
N LEU A 59 -18.88 -5.67 -2.89
CA LEU A 59 -17.62 -6.40 -2.68
C LEU A 59 -17.52 -7.00 -1.26
N ASP A 60 -18.05 -6.31 -0.25
CA ASP A 60 -18.12 -6.83 1.13
C ASP A 60 -18.93 -8.13 1.19
N GLN A 61 -20.02 -8.23 0.42
CA GLN A 61 -20.86 -9.43 0.38
C GLN A 61 -20.19 -10.56 -0.41
N LEU A 62 -19.51 -10.24 -1.50
CA LEU A 62 -18.73 -11.22 -2.26
C LEU A 62 -17.60 -11.82 -1.39
N TYR A 63 -16.90 -11.00 -0.61
CA TYR A 63 -15.87 -11.46 0.32
C TYR A 63 -16.44 -12.41 1.38
N LYS A 64 -17.59 -12.05 1.99
CA LYS A 64 -18.27 -12.90 2.98
C LYS A 64 -18.72 -14.23 2.37
N SER A 65 -19.25 -14.25 1.15
CA SER A 65 -19.59 -15.50 0.47
C SER A 65 -18.39 -16.44 0.33
N VAL A 66 -17.20 -15.90 0.01
CA VAL A 66 -15.97 -16.70 -0.02
C VAL A 66 -15.61 -17.21 1.37
N GLU A 67 -15.77 -16.40 2.42
CA GLU A 67 -15.50 -16.80 3.81
C GLU A 67 -16.42 -17.94 4.26
N ASP A 68 -17.72 -17.82 3.99
CA ASP A 68 -18.78 -18.73 4.43
C ASP A 68 -18.80 -20.07 3.68
N LEU A 69 -18.43 -20.10 2.40
CA LEU A 69 -18.45 -21.34 1.59
C LEU A 69 -17.49 -22.41 2.14
N ASN A 70 -17.93 -23.66 2.22
CA ASN A 70 -17.09 -24.79 2.62
C ASN A 70 -15.90 -25.00 1.68
N LEU A 71 -14.82 -25.62 2.19
CA LEU A 71 -13.62 -25.92 1.41
C LEU A 71 -13.86 -26.84 0.20
N GLU A 72 -14.91 -27.66 0.25
CA GLU A 72 -15.31 -28.58 -0.84
C GLU A 72 -15.69 -27.86 -2.14
N TYR A 73 -16.10 -26.59 -2.06
CA TYR A 73 -16.43 -25.77 -3.24
C TYR A 73 -15.20 -25.15 -3.91
N PHE A 74 -14.00 -25.36 -3.37
CA PHE A 74 -12.76 -24.82 -3.90
C PHE A 74 -11.87 -25.94 -4.44
N GLN A 75 -11.17 -25.66 -5.53
CA GLN A 75 -10.21 -26.61 -6.14
C GLN A 75 -9.12 -27.06 -5.16
N THR A 76 -8.67 -26.14 -4.29
CA THR A 76 -7.73 -26.43 -3.20
C THR A 76 -7.98 -25.51 -2.02
N ASN A 77 -7.51 -25.90 -0.84
CA ASN A 77 -7.49 -25.03 0.35
C ASN A 77 -6.72 -23.72 0.08
N ALA A 78 -5.66 -23.77 -0.73
CA ALA A 78 -4.88 -22.60 -1.12
C ALA A 78 -5.69 -21.61 -1.95
N CYS A 79 -6.58 -22.08 -2.84
CA CYS A 79 -7.44 -21.20 -3.64
C CYS A 79 -8.35 -20.34 -2.75
N LYS A 80 -9.02 -20.94 -1.75
CA LYS A 80 -9.85 -20.17 -0.81
C LYS A 80 -9.02 -19.15 -0.03
N ALA A 81 -7.86 -19.58 0.48
CA ALA A 81 -6.98 -18.73 1.25
C ALA A 81 -6.40 -17.55 0.43
N MET A 82 -6.08 -17.74 -0.86
CA MET A 82 -5.65 -16.67 -1.77
C MET A 82 -6.72 -15.60 -1.96
N LEU A 83 -8.00 -15.97 -1.98
CA LEU A 83 -9.10 -15.02 -2.14
C LEU A 83 -9.35 -14.21 -0.86
N LEU A 84 -9.22 -14.85 0.32
CA LEU A 84 -9.41 -14.20 1.62
C LEU A 84 -8.22 -13.32 2.03
N LYS A 85 -7.01 -13.73 1.66
CA LYS A 85 -5.76 -13.01 1.94
C LYS A 85 -4.85 -12.98 0.71
N PRO A 86 -5.24 -12.22 -0.34
CA PRO A 86 -4.45 -12.11 -1.55
C PRO A 86 -3.08 -11.51 -1.27
N LEU A 87 -2.07 -11.96 -2.02
CA LEU A 87 -0.73 -11.40 -1.95
C LEU A 87 -0.65 -10.11 -2.77
N ASN A 88 -0.05 -9.08 -2.19
CA ASN A 88 0.33 -7.90 -2.93
C ASN A 88 1.55 -8.22 -3.82
N ALA A 89 1.42 -8.02 -5.14
CA ALA A 89 2.49 -8.27 -6.09
C ALA A 89 3.72 -7.36 -5.86
N ALA A 90 3.50 -6.16 -5.30
CA ALA A 90 4.53 -5.19 -4.93
C ALA A 90 5.03 -5.35 -3.48
N SER A 91 4.67 -6.43 -2.77
CA SER A 91 5.00 -6.62 -1.34
C SER A 91 6.50 -6.49 -1.02
N GLY A 92 7.37 -6.91 -1.94
CA GLY A 92 8.82 -6.76 -1.82
C GLY A 92 9.28 -5.31 -1.71
N HIS A 93 8.63 -4.39 -2.42
CA HIS A 93 8.87 -2.95 -2.30
C HIS A 93 8.10 -2.37 -1.11
N CYS A 94 6.81 -2.71 -0.97
CA CYS A 94 5.94 -2.17 0.08
C CYS A 94 6.38 -2.52 1.51
N CYS A 95 7.18 -3.58 1.70
CA CYS A 95 7.74 -3.89 3.03
C CYS A 95 8.71 -2.83 3.55
N ARG A 96 9.19 -1.91 2.69
CA ARG A 96 10.02 -0.75 3.05
C ARG A 96 9.20 0.50 3.39
N LEU A 97 7.88 0.47 3.25
CA LEU A 97 7.03 1.59 3.62
C LEU A 97 7.14 1.87 5.12
N LYS A 98 7.23 3.15 5.48
CA LYS A 98 7.25 3.56 6.89
C LYS A 98 5.98 3.13 7.63
N ILE A 99 4.85 3.08 6.94
CA ILE A 99 3.60 2.49 7.42
C ILE A 99 3.09 1.52 6.35
N ASN A 100 3.18 0.22 6.60
CA ASN A 100 2.63 -0.82 5.73
C ASN A 100 1.30 -1.34 6.31
N ILE A 101 0.18 -0.88 5.75
CA ILE A 101 -1.17 -1.26 6.23
C ILE A 101 -1.58 -2.68 5.82
N ASP A 102 -1.04 -3.24 4.73
CA ASP A 102 -1.34 -4.62 4.32
C ASP A 102 -0.62 -5.64 5.23
N GLY A 103 0.44 -5.19 5.92
CA GLY A 103 1.31 -6.08 6.70
C GLY A 103 2.02 -7.10 5.80
N SER A 104 2.20 -6.76 4.52
CA SER A 104 2.81 -7.65 3.53
C SER A 104 4.24 -7.99 3.96
N VAL A 105 4.52 -9.29 4.02
CA VAL A 105 5.85 -9.83 4.23
C VAL A 105 6.51 -10.13 2.88
N PRO A 106 7.86 -10.23 2.83
CA PRO A 106 8.56 -10.65 1.63
C PRO A 106 7.99 -11.94 1.05
N ARG A 107 7.92 -11.99 -0.28
CA ARG A 107 7.33 -13.10 -1.03
C ARG A 107 8.11 -14.38 -0.74
N VAL A 108 7.44 -15.39 -0.21
CA VAL A 108 8.01 -16.74 -0.02
C VAL A 108 7.81 -17.54 -1.31
N VAL A 109 8.82 -18.29 -1.73
CA VAL A 109 8.71 -19.23 -2.84
C VAL A 109 8.50 -20.63 -2.31
N TYR A 110 7.48 -21.30 -2.84
CA TYR A 110 7.15 -22.69 -2.57
C TYR A 110 7.39 -23.50 -3.83
N VAL A 111 8.07 -24.64 -3.74
CA VAL A 111 8.33 -25.52 -4.89
C VAL A 111 8.02 -26.98 -4.56
N CYS A 112 7.86 -27.78 -5.60
CA CYS A 112 7.80 -29.23 -5.42
C CYS A 112 9.21 -29.78 -5.13
N LYS A 113 9.35 -30.59 -4.07
CA LYS A 113 10.63 -31.29 -3.78
C LYS A 113 10.91 -32.46 -4.71
N ASP A 114 9.92 -32.95 -5.46
CA ASP A 114 10.13 -34.02 -6.44
C ASP A 114 10.86 -33.44 -7.66
N THR A 115 12.13 -33.81 -7.83
CA THR A 115 13.00 -33.31 -8.89
C THR A 115 12.46 -33.57 -10.30
N ARG A 116 11.64 -34.61 -10.47
CA ARG A 116 10.95 -34.91 -11.74
C ARG A 116 9.96 -33.81 -12.12
N CYS A 117 9.33 -33.16 -11.15
CA CYS A 117 8.39 -32.06 -11.39
C CYS A 117 9.10 -30.75 -11.78
N ASN A 118 10.32 -30.53 -11.26
CA ASN A 118 11.10 -29.32 -11.53
C ASN A 118 11.71 -29.33 -12.93
N ALA A 119 12.00 -30.51 -13.48
CA ALA A 119 12.61 -30.65 -14.81
C ALA A 119 11.61 -30.59 -15.98
N LEU A 120 10.30 -30.69 -15.73
CA LEU A 120 9.30 -31.01 -16.77
C LEU A 120 8.07 -30.07 -16.84
N SER A 121 7.93 -29.00 -16.03
CA SER A 121 6.63 -28.29 -15.96
C SER A 121 6.62 -26.77 -15.80
N ASP A 122 5.70 -26.13 -16.55
CA ASP A 122 4.99 -24.91 -16.15
C ASP A 122 4.21 -25.19 -14.85
N ASN A 123 4.54 -24.50 -13.75
CA ASN A 123 4.08 -24.65 -12.34
C ASN A 123 5.01 -25.40 -11.36
N ALA A 124 6.34 -25.36 -11.55
CA ALA A 124 7.27 -25.87 -10.54
C ALA A 124 7.31 -25.03 -9.23
N PHE A 125 6.77 -23.81 -9.24
CA PHE A 125 6.79 -22.90 -8.09
C PHE A 125 5.45 -22.17 -7.86
N SER A 126 5.25 -21.72 -6.62
CA SER A 126 4.12 -20.94 -6.14
C SER A 126 4.61 -19.89 -5.16
N SER A 127 3.80 -18.85 -4.94
CA SER A 127 4.07 -17.81 -3.94
C SER A 127 3.15 -17.89 -2.73
N PHE A 128 2.26 -18.87 -2.71
CA PHE A 128 1.26 -19.02 -1.67
C PHE A 128 1.43 -20.37 -0.97
N PRO A 129 1.37 -20.42 0.38
CA PRO A 129 1.52 -21.67 1.11
C PRO A 129 0.40 -22.66 0.82
N GLY A 130 0.72 -23.95 0.87
CA GLY A 130 -0.27 -25.02 0.75
C GLY A 130 -0.75 -25.28 -0.68
N THR A 131 -0.14 -24.67 -1.70
CA THR A 131 -0.42 -25.01 -3.10
C THR A 131 0.05 -26.41 -3.44
N VAL A 132 -0.74 -27.10 -4.25
CA VAL A 132 -0.48 -28.49 -4.66
C VAL A 132 0.13 -28.50 -6.06
N CYS A 133 1.24 -29.22 -6.22
CA CYS A 133 1.87 -29.46 -7.52
C CYS A 133 1.01 -30.40 -8.36
N LYS A 134 1.18 -30.39 -9.69
CA LYS A 134 0.49 -31.31 -10.62
C LYS A 134 0.67 -32.79 -10.28
N CYS A 135 1.74 -33.15 -9.57
CA CYS A 135 1.96 -34.52 -9.07
C CYS A 135 1.14 -34.89 -7.81
N GLY A 136 0.30 -33.99 -7.31
CA GLY A 136 -0.53 -34.18 -6.12
C GLY A 136 0.17 -33.88 -4.79
N LYS A 137 1.47 -33.58 -4.79
CA LYS A 137 2.23 -33.23 -3.58
C LYS A 137 2.08 -31.75 -3.22
N VAL A 138 1.99 -31.44 -1.93
CA VAL A 138 2.02 -30.06 -1.42
C VAL A 138 3.42 -29.47 -1.64
N MET A 139 3.48 -28.23 -2.13
CA MET A 139 4.74 -27.52 -2.32
C MET A 139 5.30 -27.02 -0.98
N GLU A 140 6.62 -27.08 -0.84
CA GLU A 140 7.33 -26.68 0.37
C GLU A 140 8.13 -25.38 0.15
N SER A 141 8.28 -24.59 1.21
CA SER A 141 9.05 -23.35 1.14
C SER A 141 10.54 -23.66 0.93
N ILE A 142 11.16 -22.98 -0.03
CA ILE A 142 12.62 -23.04 -0.27
C ILE A 142 13.34 -21.74 0.09
N GLY A 143 12.60 -20.74 0.56
CA GLY A 143 13.17 -19.47 0.97
C GLY A 143 12.24 -18.30 0.74
N GLN A 144 12.61 -17.18 1.35
CA GLN A 144 12.03 -15.87 1.10
C GLN A 144 12.86 -15.17 0.03
N PHE A 145 12.19 -14.44 -0.88
CA PHE A 145 12.90 -13.43 -1.64
C PHE A 145 13.58 -12.47 -0.65
N PRO A 146 14.86 -12.11 -0.88
CA PRO A 146 15.50 -11.05 -0.12
C PRO A 146 14.61 -9.81 -0.13
N LYS A 147 14.63 -9.04 0.96
CA LYS A 147 14.07 -7.69 0.91
C LYS A 147 14.78 -6.95 -0.22
N TYR A 148 14.03 -6.16 -0.98
CA TYR A 148 14.61 -5.37 -2.07
C TYR A 148 15.45 -4.24 -1.44
N ASP A 149 16.70 -4.54 -1.13
CA ASP A 149 17.71 -3.56 -0.72
C ASP A 149 18.16 -2.86 -2.00
N GLY A 150 17.82 -1.58 -2.13
CA GLY A 150 18.12 -0.81 -3.34
C GLY A 150 19.63 -0.75 -3.61
N ASP A 151 19.96 -0.98 -4.88
CA ASP A 151 21.15 -0.55 -5.61
C ASP A 151 22.39 -1.47 -5.60
N THR A 152 22.54 -2.24 -6.69
CA THR A 152 23.84 -2.38 -7.35
C THR A 152 24.18 -1.06 -8.03
N GLU A 153 25.31 -0.48 -7.64
CA GLU A 153 25.86 0.79 -8.10
C GLU A 153 25.90 0.95 -9.62
N THR A 154 25.45 2.09 -10.14
CA THR A 154 26.16 2.77 -11.24
C THR A 154 25.85 4.28 -11.30
N ALA A 155 26.86 5.05 -10.91
CA ALA A 155 27.27 6.39 -11.35
C ALA A 155 26.40 7.66 -11.08
N ALA A 156 27.13 8.62 -10.47
CA ALA A 156 26.96 10.07 -10.37
C ALA A 156 26.14 10.62 -9.19
N ALA A 157 26.85 11.36 -8.33
CA ALA A 157 26.43 12.05 -7.11
C ALA A 157 24.98 12.58 -7.09
N THR A 158 24.18 12.17 -6.09
CA THR A 158 23.14 12.97 -5.38
C THR A 158 22.21 12.10 -4.50
N CYS A 159 21.95 12.54 -3.26
CA CYS A 159 20.89 12.11 -2.31
C CYS A 159 20.65 10.60 -2.09
N SER A 160 21.35 10.04 -1.10
CA SER A 160 21.51 8.61 -0.79
C SER A 160 20.35 7.90 -0.07
N GLU A 161 19.10 8.38 -0.13
CA GLU A 161 17.97 7.66 0.48
C GLU A 161 16.79 7.55 -0.48
N GLY A 162 16.86 6.63 -1.44
CA GLY A 162 15.73 6.30 -2.32
C GLY A 162 14.45 6.00 -1.54
N GLY A 163 13.30 6.45 -2.04
CA GLY A 163 11.99 6.00 -1.52
C GLY A 163 11.62 4.62 -2.05
N VAL A 164 10.38 4.22 -1.80
CA VAL A 164 9.82 2.96 -2.30
C VAL A 164 9.39 3.11 -3.75
N PHE A 165 8.66 4.18 -4.06
CA PHE A 165 8.17 4.52 -5.40
C PHE A 165 8.73 5.86 -5.89
N VAL A 166 8.96 6.82 -4.99
CA VAL A 166 9.47 8.16 -5.35
C VAL A 166 10.90 8.41 -4.85
N LYS A 167 11.61 9.35 -5.47
CA LYS A 167 12.95 9.77 -5.03
C LYS A 167 12.88 10.52 -3.70
N GLY A 168 13.78 10.21 -2.76
CA GLY A 168 13.67 10.70 -1.38
C GLY A 168 14.00 12.16 -1.13
N CYS A 169 14.74 12.81 -2.04
CA CYS A 169 15.06 14.23 -1.93
C CYS A 169 13.93 15.17 -2.35
N LEU A 170 12.82 14.64 -2.87
CA LEU A 170 11.71 15.44 -3.37
C LEU A 170 10.65 15.67 -2.29
N LYS A 171 10.12 16.88 -2.29
CA LYS A 171 8.87 17.23 -1.61
C LYS A 171 7.73 17.21 -2.60
N PHE A 172 6.54 16.99 -2.09
CA PHE A 172 5.32 16.87 -2.87
C PHE A 172 4.21 17.70 -2.26
N ILE A 173 3.33 18.21 -3.13
CA ILE A 173 2.04 18.78 -2.79
C ILE A 173 0.98 17.71 -3.09
N VAL A 174 0.10 17.48 -2.12
CA VAL A 174 -1.05 16.57 -2.21
C VAL A 174 -2.33 17.37 -2.00
N THR A 175 -3.20 17.42 -3.00
CA THR A 175 -4.48 18.14 -2.92
C THR A 175 -5.57 17.30 -2.24
N ASP A 176 -6.74 17.90 -2.01
CA ASP A 176 -7.90 17.27 -1.35
C ASP A 176 -8.47 16.08 -2.14
N ASP A 177 -8.33 16.08 -3.47
CA ASP A 177 -8.61 14.96 -4.37
C ASP A 177 -7.45 13.97 -4.51
N LEU A 178 -6.46 14.05 -3.61
CA LEU A 178 -5.27 13.18 -3.54
C LEU A 178 -4.38 13.18 -4.78
N GLN A 179 -4.48 14.19 -5.64
CA GLN A 179 -3.49 14.39 -6.69
C GLN A 179 -2.15 14.76 -6.06
N VAL A 180 -1.08 14.11 -6.53
CA VAL A 180 0.28 14.30 -6.04
C VAL A 180 1.12 14.92 -7.14
N ALA A 181 1.80 16.02 -6.83
CA ALA A 181 2.75 16.65 -7.73
C ALA A 181 4.01 17.11 -6.98
N PRO A 182 5.18 17.21 -7.64
CA PRO A 182 6.37 17.76 -7.03
C PRO A 182 6.11 19.17 -6.47
N ALA A 183 6.55 19.43 -5.25
CA ALA A 183 6.35 20.72 -4.61
C ALA A 183 7.19 21.79 -5.33
N SER A 184 6.53 22.87 -5.74
CA SER A 184 7.16 24.06 -6.27
C SER A 184 6.36 25.29 -5.86
N THR A 185 7.02 26.45 -5.80
CA THR A 185 6.33 27.72 -5.52
C THR A 185 5.28 28.03 -6.59
N SER A 186 5.56 27.73 -7.86
CA SER A 186 4.60 27.92 -8.95
C SER A 186 3.34 27.08 -8.79
N LEU A 187 3.48 25.81 -8.39
CA LEU A 187 2.33 24.95 -8.12
C LEU A 187 1.55 25.42 -6.90
N MET A 188 2.25 25.86 -5.84
CA MET A 188 1.59 26.40 -4.65
C MET A 188 0.74 27.64 -4.98
N MET A 189 1.27 28.56 -5.78
CA MET A 189 0.52 29.74 -6.24
C MET A 189 -0.67 29.35 -7.13
N PHE A 190 -0.50 28.37 -8.02
CA PHE A 190 -1.61 27.84 -8.82
C PHE A 190 -2.72 27.23 -7.96
N VAL A 191 -2.35 26.49 -6.91
CA VAL A 191 -3.30 25.93 -5.95
C VAL A 191 -4.05 27.04 -5.20
N PHE A 192 -3.36 28.11 -4.80
CA PHE A 192 -4.00 29.29 -4.19
C PHE A 192 -5.02 29.93 -5.12
N GLU A 193 -4.67 30.16 -6.39
CA GLU A 193 -5.58 30.70 -7.38
C GLU A 193 -6.80 29.78 -7.59
N LYS A 194 -6.57 28.47 -7.76
CA LYS A 194 -7.62 27.45 -7.92
C LYS A 194 -8.63 27.45 -6.75
N PHE A 195 -8.17 27.70 -5.53
CA PHE A 195 -9.01 27.73 -4.32
C PHE A 195 -9.46 29.13 -3.89
N GLY A 196 -9.18 30.16 -4.70
CA GLY A 196 -9.58 31.53 -4.46
C GLY A 196 -8.95 32.12 -3.19
N VAL A 197 -7.67 31.85 -2.96
CA VAL A 197 -6.87 32.45 -1.89
C VAL A 197 -6.16 33.69 -2.45
N LEU A 198 -6.58 34.87 -2.00
CA LEU A 198 -6.02 36.16 -2.43
C LEU A 198 -4.78 36.56 -1.62
N ASP A 199 -4.79 36.27 -0.32
CA ASP A 199 -3.68 36.53 0.59
C ASP A 199 -3.27 35.22 1.29
N PRO A 200 -2.10 34.64 0.98
CA PRO A 200 -1.61 33.44 1.65
C PRO A 200 -1.41 33.59 3.16
N ALA A 201 -1.32 34.81 3.70
CA ALA A 201 -1.15 35.04 5.14
C ALA A 201 -2.34 34.58 5.98
N VAL A 202 -3.52 34.39 5.36
CA VAL A 202 -4.71 33.85 6.05
C VAL A 202 -4.63 32.34 6.28
N LEU A 203 -3.68 31.65 5.62
CA LEU A 203 -3.53 30.21 5.72
C LEU A 203 -2.77 29.83 6.98
N GLU A 204 -3.26 28.81 7.67
CA GLU A 204 -2.55 28.21 8.79
C GLU A 204 -1.83 26.95 8.35
N GLN A 205 -0.58 26.84 8.81
CA GLN A 205 0.19 25.62 8.69
C GLN A 205 -0.04 24.74 9.92
N GLN A 206 -0.54 23.52 9.72
CA GLN A 206 -0.69 22.53 10.78
C GLN A 206 0.11 21.26 10.45
N VAL A 207 0.68 20.59 11.44
CA VAL A 207 1.33 19.28 11.23
C VAL A 207 0.45 18.18 11.79
N LEU A 208 -0.02 17.29 10.92
CA LEU A 208 -0.84 16.14 11.30
C LEU A 208 0.00 14.87 11.29
N GLN A 209 0.00 14.15 12.40
CA GLN A 209 0.64 12.84 12.50
C GLN A 209 -0.31 11.76 12.00
N PHE A 210 0.10 11.02 10.97
CA PHE A 210 -0.60 9.87 10.41
C PHE A 210 -0.04 8.58 11.02
N SER A 211 -0.89 7.83 11.72
CA SER A 211 -0.65 6.45 12.17
C SER A 211 -1.25 5.46 11.17
N SER A 212 -1.02 4.16 11.39
CA SER A 212 -1.64 3.10 10.58
C SER A 212 -3.17 3.23 10.53
N GLU A 213 -3.82 3.57 11.64
CA GLU A 213 -5.28 3.74 11.71
C GLU A 213 -5.74 4.93 10.85
N LYS A 214 -5.03 6.07 10.92
CA LYS A 214 -5.35 7.25 10.10
C LYS A 214 -5.13 6.99 8.61
N ILE A 215 -4.09 6.25 8.24
CA ILE A 215 -3.83 5.85 6.85
C ILE A 215 -4.94 4.92 6.35
N THR A 216 -5.37 3.93 7.14
CA THR A 216 -6.50 3.06 6.78
C THR A 216 -7.81 3.85 6.64
N CYS A 217 -8.06 4.83 7.50
CA CYS A 217 -9.18 5.76 7.35
C CYS A 217 -9.09 6.58 6.05
N LEU A 218 -7.89 7.05 5.69
CA LEU A 218 -7.65 7.77 4.45
C LEU A 218 -7.92 6.89 3.22
N LEU A 219 -7.46 5.63 3.22
CA LEU A 219 -7.78 4.65 2.19
C LEU A 219 -9.30 4.46 2.05
N LYS A 220 -10.02 4.29 3.16
CA LYS A 220 -11.50 4.18 3.12
C LYS A 220 -12.14 5.43 2.52
N ARG A 221 -11.66 6.63 2.86
CA ARG A 221 -12.18 7.89 2.30
C ARG A 221 -11.91 8.01 0.80
N LEU A 222 -10.72 7.64 0.33
CA LEU A 222 -10.40 7.59 -1.11
C LEU A 222 -11.41 6.72 -1.88
N LEU A 223 -11.86 5.62 -1.30
CA LEU A 223 -12.76 4.65 -1.95
C LEU A 223 -14.24 5.05 -1.93
N THR A 224 -14.62 5.92 -1.00
CA THR A 224 -16.04 6.23 -0.71
C THR A 224 -16.42 7.68 -1.00
N SER A 225 -15.44 8.57 -1.13
CA SER A 225 -15.67 9.95 -1.52
C SER A 225 -16.14 9.98 -2.98
N LYS A 226 -17.15 10.80 -3.24
CA LYS A 226 -17.62 11.12 -4.59
C LYS A 226 -16.89 12.34 -5.13
#